data_AF-A0A9P9QR48-F1
#
_entry.id   AF-A0A9P9QR48-F1
#
_cell.length_a   1.000
_cell.length_b   1.000
_cell.length_c   1.000
_cell.angle_alpha   90.00
_cell.angle_beta   90.00
_cell.angle_gamma   90.00
#
_symmetry.space_group_name_H-M   'P 1'
#
loop_
_entity.id
_entity.type
_entity.pdbx_description
1 polymer ?
#
loop_
_entity_poly.entity_id
_entity_poly.type
_entity_poly.pdbx_seq_one_letter_code
_entity_poly.pdbx_strand_id
1 'polypeptide(L)'
;MASSHAADIHGCAWLPDTVAVTNFTYLHYPANASNTDFVKWKAPAVDVSCNATNPSPYGLYFPCTRELYGGFEISGDDVEDRNATVVFSMYAQCAADIYEIWYTGHLQLGCEKDDNEGVVCGTRGNATASISGEHYLPPIRNPPPPQPHWT
;
A
#
# COMPACT_ATOMS: atom_id res chain seq x y z
N MET A 1 -17.65 -24.59 -3.21
CA MET A 1 -17.12 -23.22 -3.18
C MET A 1 -16.56 -23.01 -1.80
N ALA A 2 -15.26 -23.20 -1.62
CA ALA A 2 -14.60 -23.02 -0.33
C ALA A 2 -14.07 -21.58 -0.29
N SER A 3 -14.62 -20.77 0.62
CA SER A 3 -14.09 -19.46 0.97
C SER A 3 -12.74 -19.71 1.65
N SER A 4 -11.65 -19.38 0.98
CA SER A 4 -10.32 -19.44 1.58
C SER A 4 -10.17 -18.26 2.54
N HIS A 5 -10.68 -18.41 3.77
CA HIS A 5 -10.15 -17.66 4.89
C HIS A 5 -8.73 -18.16 5.12
N ALA A 6 -7.72 -17.40 4.69
CA ALA A 6 -6.44 -17.54 5.35
C ALA A 6 -6.66 -17.23 6.85
N ALA A 7 -5.95 -17.98 7.68
CA ALA A 7 -6.15 -18.10 9.12
C ALA A 7 -6.48 -16.77 9.80
N ASP A 8 -7.49 -16.80 10.67
CA ASP A 8 -7.84 -15.80 11.67
C ASP A 8 -6.55 -15.25 12.33
N ILE A 9 -6.00 -14.15 11.79
CA ILE A 9 -4.68 -13.62 12.22
C ILE A 9 -4.85 -13.18 13.67
N HIS A 10 -4.43 -14.04 14.61
CA HIS A 10 -4.49 -13.80 16.04
C HIS A 10 -5.87 -13.29 16.53
N GLY A 11 -6.97 -13.73 15.89
CA GLY A 11 -8.34 -13.31 16.18
C GLY A 11 -8.82 -12.03 15.47
N CYS A 12 -8.09 -11.55 14.46
CA CYS A 12 -8.52 -10.46 13.57
C CYS A 12 -9.36 -10.96 12.39
N ALA A 13 -10.54 -11.52 12.68
CA ALA A 13 -11.47 -12.02 11.64
C ALA A 13 -11.98 -10.93 10.67
N TRP A 14 -11.76 -9.65 10.98
CA TRP A 14 -12.16 -8.51 10.16
C TRP A 14 -11.08 -8.07 9.16
N LEU A 15 -9.86 -8.60 9.25
CA LEU A 15 -8.78 -8.23 8.32
C LEU A 15 -8.99 -8.88 6.95
N PRO A 16 -8.96 -8.11 5.86
CA PRO A 16 -9.07 -8.65 4.51
C PRO A 16 -7.74 -9.27 4.04
N ASP A 17 -7.75 -10.52 3.59
CA ASP A 17 -6.56 -11.18 2.99
C ASP A 17 -6.01 -10.43 1.79
N THR A 18 -6.92 -9.81 1.02
CA THR A 18 -6.61 -9.02 -0.16
C THR A 18 -7.37 -7.72 -0.14
N VAL A 19 -6.72 -6.65 -0.57
CA VAL A 19 -7.31 -5.32 -0.65
C VAL A 19 -7.16 -4.77 -2.07
N ALA A 20 -8.22 -4.14 -2.57
CA ALA A 20 -8.17 -3.45 -3.84
C ALA A 20 -7.36 -2.15 -3.69
N VAL A 21 -6.41 -1.94 -4.60
CA VAL A 21 -5.72 -0.67 -4.79
C VAL A 21 -6.42 0.08 -5.92
N THR A 22 -6.81 1.32 -5.64
CA THR A 22 -7.70 2.11 -6.49
C THR A 22 -7.16 3.51 -6.68
N ASN A 23 -7.69 4.24 -7.67
CA ASN A 23 -7.28 5.61 -7.99
C ASN A 23 -5.76 5.74 -8.18
N PHE A 24 -5.16 4.73 -8.82
CA PHE A 24 -3.73 4.71 -9.09
C PHE A 24 -3.40 5.72 -10.20
N THR A 25 -2.39 6.55 -9.98
CA THR A 25 -1.84 7.48 -10.96
C THR A 25 -0.36 7.66 -10.67
N TYR A 26 0.47 7.47 -11.70
CA TYR A 26 1.88 7.78 -11.66
C TYR A 26 2.23 8.73 -12.81
N LEU A 27 2.90 9.84 -12.52
CA LEU A 27 3.38 10.81 -13.51
C LEU A 27 4.90 10.86 -13.39
N HIS A 28 5.57 10.70 -14.53
CA HIS A 28 7.01 10.75 -14.65
C HIS A 28 7.43 11.80 -15.68
N TYR A 29 8.37 12.66 -15.34
CA TYR A 29 8.91 13.67 -16.26
C TYR A 29 10.40 13.46 -16.49
N PRO A 30 10.80 12.52 -17.36
CA PRO A 30 12.21 12.16 -17.55
C PRO A 30 13.05 13.29 -18.15
N ALA A 31 12.46 14.17 -18.96
CA ALA A 31 13.17 15.19 -19.74
C ALA A 31 13.19 16.60 -19.10
N ASN A 32 12.32 16.87 -18.12
CA ASN A 32 12.13 18.22 -17.60
C ASN A 32 12.35 18.29 -16.08
N ALA A 33 13.54 18.72 -15.68
CA ALA A 33 13.93 18.90 -14.28
C ALA A 33 13.09 19.95 -13.51
N SER A 34 12.24 20.72 -14.20
CA SER A 34 11.31 21.65 -13.56
C SER A 34 9.99 21.00 -13.14
N ASN A 35 9.66 19.84 -13.72
CA ASN A 35 8.45 19.09 -13.38
C ASN A 35 8.77 18.05 -12.32
N THR A 36 7.82 17.80 -11.43
CA THR A 36 7.97 16.88 -10.32
C THR A 36 7.21 15.60 -10.59
N ASP A 37 7.90 14.48 -10.51
CA ASP A 37 7.30 13.15 -10.51
C ASP A 37 6.26 13.01 -9.39
N PHE A 38 5.18 12.28 -9.65
CA PHE A 38 4.04 12.20 -8.77
C PHE A 38 3.46 10.80 -8.73
N VAL A 39 3.06 10.34 -7.54
CA VAL A 39 2.30 9.09 -7.38
C VAL A 39 1.12 9.29 -6.45
N LYS A 40 0.01 8.64 -6.80
CA LYS A 40 -1.20 8.57 -5.99
C LYS A 40 -1.87 7.22 -6.10
N TRP A 41 -2.38 6.70 -5.00
CA TRP A 41 -3.24 5.50 -4.95
C TRP A 41 -3.97 5.40 -3.61
N LYS A 42 -4.96 4.51 -3.51
CA LYS A 42 -5.72 4.26 -2.27
C LYS A 42 -6.05 2.78 -2.07
N ALA A 43 -5.95 2.30 -0.85
CA ALA A 43 -6.46 1.02 -0.37
C ALA A 43 -7.59 1.27 0.66
N PRO A 44 -8.83 1.52 0.20
CA PRO A 44 -9.91 2.03 1.06
C PRO A 44 -10.38 1.04 2.13
N ALA A 45 -10.20 -0.27 1.91
CA ALA A 45 -10.59 -1.31 2.86
C ALA A 45 -9.81 -1.24 4.19
N VAL A 46 -8.62 -0.61 4.17
CA VAL A 46 -7.72 -0.47 5.33
C VAL A 46 -7.34 1.00 5.60
N ASP A 47 -8.07 1.94 4.98
CA ASP A 47 -7.85 3.40 5.08
C ASP A 47 -6.41 3.87 4.81
N VAL A 48 -5.68 3.15 3.95
CA VAL A 48 -4.33 3.55 3.53
C VAL A 48 -4.41 4.28 2.20
N SER A 49 -3.64 5.37 2.07
CA SER A 49 -3.50 6.07 0.79
C SER A 49 -2.12 6.66 0.62
N CYS A 50 -1.74 6.82 -0.65
CA CYS A 50 -0.50 7.47 -1.02
C CYS A 50 -0.79 8.71 -1.86
N ASN A 51 -0.03 9.76 -1.56
CA ASN A 51 0.03 10.96 -2.35
C ASN A 51 1.43 11.56 -2.14
N ALA A 52 2.34 11.28 -3.06
CA ALA A 52 3.73 11.70 -2.95
C ALA A 52 4.17 12.44 -4.22
N THR A 53 4.91 13.51 -4.02
CA THR A 53 5.58 14.30 -5.05
C THR A 53 7.09 14.19 -4.83
N ASN A 54 7.84 14.04 -5.91
CA ASN A 54 9.31 13.96 -5.94
C ASN A 54 9.85 12.66 -5.30
N PRO A 55 10.13 11.60 -6.08
CA PRO A 55 10.74 10.40 -5.55
C PRO A 55 12.11 10.72 -4.98
N SER A 56 12.52 9.89 -4.03
CA SER A 56 13.83 9.97 -3.42
C SER A 56 14.95 9.93 -4.48
N PRO A 57 16.10 10.60 -4.26
CA PRO A 57 17.27 10.50 -5.16
C PRO A 57 17.87 9.09 -5.27
N TYR A 58 17.33 8.11 -4.53
CA TYR A 58 17.82 6.73 -4.47
C TYR A 58 17.09 5.73 -5.39
N GLY A 59 16.21 6.19 -6.30
CA GLY A 59 15.55 5.35 -7.30
C GLY A 59 14.05 5.64 -7.41
N LEU A 60 13.33 4.82 -8.19
CA LEU A 60 11.87 4.92 -8.41
C LEU A 60 11.05 4.50 -7.17
N TYR A 61 11.51 4.86 -5.97
CA TYR A 61 10.85 4.65 -4.70
C TYR A 61 10.21 5.94 -4.19
N PHE A 62 8.91 5.86 -3.92
CA PHE A 62 8.09 6.97 -3.46
C PHE A 62 7.57 6.68 -2.05
N PRO A 63 8.18 7.26 -1.00
CA PRO A 63 7.63 7.16 0.35
C PRO A 63 6.34 7.98 0.43
N CYS A 64 5.24 7.33 0.78
CA CYS A 64 3.96 8.02 0.91
C CYS A 64 3.94 8.81 2.22
N THR A 65 3.77 10.14 2.14
CA THR A 65 3.91 11.06 3.27
C THR A 65 2.70 11.04 4.19
N ARG A 66 2.68 10.04 5.07
CA ARG A 66 2.21 10.10 6.46
C ARG A 66 2.68 8.82 7.13
N GLU A 67 3.87 8.92 7.71
CA GLU A 67 4.43 8.05 8.76
C GLU A 67 4.15 6.55 8.58
N LEU A 68 5.12 5.84 7.98
CA LEU A 68 5.34 4.38 8.06
C LEU A 68 4.42 3.41 7.31
N TYR A 69 3.31 3.82 6.71
CA TYR A 69 2.34 2.81 6.22
C TYR A 69 2.28 2.61 4.71
N GLY A 70 3.20 3.13 3.91
CA GLY A 70 3.10 2.94 2.45
C GLY A 70 4.30 3.41 1.65
N GLY A 71 4.72 2.57 0.71
CA GLY A 71 5.72 2.85 -0.30
C GLY A 71 5.23 2.38 -1.67
N PHE A 72 5.79 2.99 -2.69
CA PHE A 72 5.57 2.58 -4.06
C PHE A 72 6.92 2.47 -4.77
N GLU A 73 7.15 1.34 -5.41
CA GLU A 73 8.37 1.02 -6.15
C GLU A 73 8.03 0.68 -7.59
N ILE A 74 8.80 1.17 -8.55
CA ILE A 74 8.64 0.81 -9.97
C ILE A 74 9.86 0.00 -10.41
N SER A 75 9.63 -1.15 -11.03
CA SER A 75 10.69 -1.95 -11.63
C SER A 75 10.93 -1.52 -13.08
N GLY A 76 11.80 -0.54 -13.26
CA GLY A 76 12.47 -0.25 -14.53
C GLY A 76 11.86 0.85 -15.41
N ASP A 77 12.69 1.31 -16.36
CA ASP A 77 12.48 2.52 -17.17
C ASP A 77 11.73 2.29 -18.49
N ASP A 78 11.41 1.05 -18.86
CA ASP A 78 10.79 0.76 -20.15
C ASP A 78 9.40 1.41 -20.27
N VAL A 79 9.12 2.06 -21.39
CA VAL A 79 8.06 3.09 -21.47
C VAL A 79 6.69 2.50 -21.79
N GLU A 80 6.63 1.28 -22.34
CA GLU A 80 5.38 0.69 -22.84
C GLU A 80 4.67 -0.22 -21.83
N ASP A 81 5.42 -0.79 -20.89
CA ASP A 81 4.93 -1.71 -19.86
C ASP A 81 5.80 -1.61 -18.60
N ARG A 82 5.32 -0.86 -17.60
CA ARG A 82 6.01 -0.75 -16.30
C ARG A 82 5.39 -1.71 -15.31
N ASN A 83 6.21 -2.56 -14.71
CA ASN A 83 5.80 -3.28 -13.51
C ASN A 83 6.04 -2.36 -12.32
N ALA A 84 5.08 -2.36 -11.40
CA ALA A 84 5.20 -1.60 -10.19
C ALA A 84 4.70 -2.41 -8.98
N THR A 85 5.25 -2.09 -7.84
CA THR A 85 4.95 -2.73 -6.58
C THR A 85 4.47 -1.66 -5.60
N VAL A 86 3.26 -1.83 -5.10
CA VAL A 86 2.75 -1.08 -3.95
C VAL A 86 3.01 -1.91 -2.71
N VAL A 87 3.59 -1.28 -1.68
CA VAL A 87 3.79 -1.89 -0.36
C VAL A 87 3.16 -0.98 0.66
N PHE A 88 2.43 -1.52 1.63
CA PHE A 88 1.90 -0.72 2.73
C PHE A 88 1.67 -1.54 3.98
N SER A 89 1.61 -0.88 5.13
CA SER A 89 1.17 -1.50 6.38
C SER A 89 -0.13 -0.90 6.90
N MET A 90 -0.76 -1.60 7.81
CA MET A 90 -1.73 -1.02 8.73
C MET A 90 -1.55 -1.65 10.12
N TYR A 91 -2.03 -0.97 11.16
CA TYR A 91 -2.08 -1.57 12.49
C TYR A 91 -3.46 -2.15 12.80
N ALA A 92 -3.48 -3.39 13.25
CA ALA A 92 -4.69 -4.07 13.66
C ALA A 92 -4.59 -4.41 15.16
N GLN A 93 -5.64 -4.12 15.91
CA GLN A 93 -5.79 -4.69 17.25
C GLN A 93 -6.52 -6.03 17.12
N CYS A 94 -5.80 -7.12 17.41
CA CYS A 94 -6.31 -8.49 17.37
C CYS A 94 -6.39 -8.99 18.81
N ALA A 95 -7.62 -9.15 19.32
CA ALA A 95 -7.88 -9.44 20.72
C ALA A 95 -7.16 -8.48 21.70
N ALA A 96 -6.16 -8.97 22.45
CA ALA A 96 -5.42 -8.20 23.44
C ALA A 96 -4.14 -7.55 22.88
N ASP A 97 -3.79 -7.85 21.63
CA ASP A 97 -2.49 -7.57 21.02
C ASP A 97 -2.62 -6.64 19.82
N ILE A 98 -1.54 -5.93 19.49
CA ILE A 98 -1.47 -5.05 18.32
C ILE A 98 -0.49 -5.66 17.34
N TYR A 99 -0.84 -5.64 16.05
CA TYR A 99 0.01 -6.12 14.97
C TYR A 99 0.16 -5.06 13.90
N GLU A 100 1.35 -4.94 13.34
CA GLU A 100 1.57 -4.34 12.04
C GLU A 100 1.38 -5.40 10.97
N ILE A 101 0.50 -5.15 10.01
CA ILE A 101 0.21 -6.06 8.90
C ILE A 101 0.70 -5.41 7.62
N TRP A 102 1.60 -6.06 6.90
CA TRP A 102 2.12 -5.61 5.62
C TRP A 102 1.33 -6.21 4.46
N TYR A 103 1.10 -5.41 3.42
CA TYR A 103 0.47 -5.76 2.17
C TYR A 103 1.40 -5.44 1.02
N THR A 104 1.45 -6.33 0.03
CA THR A 104 2.20 -6.13 -1.21
C THR A 104 1.29 -6.41 -2.40
N GLY A 105 1.29 -5.51 -3.38
CA GLY A 105 0.56 -5.65 -4.64
C GLY A 105 1.46 -5.41 -5.83
N HIS A 106 1.43 -6.30 -6.81
CA HIS A 106 2.14 -6.16 -8.07
C HIS A 106 1.17 -5.68 -9.15
N LEU A 107 1.52 -4.56 -9.77
CA LEU A 107 0.70 -3.81 -10.70
C LEU A 107 1.38 -3.79 -12.05
N GLN A 108 0.61 -4.08 -13.10
CA GLN A 108 1.04 -3.75 -14.45
C GLN A 108 0.53 -2.34 -14.76
N LEU A 109 1.41 -1.47 -15.26
CA LEU A 109 1.08 -0.10 -15.63
C LEU A 109 1.02 0.03 -17.15
N GLY A 110 0.00 0.73 -17.62
CA GLY A 110 -0.10 1.22 -18.98
C GLY A 110 0.27 2.69 -18.98
N CYS A 111 1.29 3.03 -19.78
CA CYS A 111 1.84 4.37 -19.81
C CYS A 111 1.60 5.01 -21.18
N GLU A 112 1.24 6.28 -21.16
CA GLU A 112 1.02 7.11 -22.34
C GLU A 112 1.92 8.33 -22.26
N LYS A 113 2.43 8.80 -23.40
CA LYS A 113 3.19 10.05 -23.46
C LYS A 113 2.21 11.22 -23.32
N ASP A 114 2.55 12.16 -22.44
CA ASP A 114 1.91 13.45 -22.35
C ASP A 114 2.51 14.43 -23.36
N ASP A 115 1.74 15.41 -23.79
CA ASP A 115 2.14 16.44 -24.75
C ASP A 115 3.34 17.28 -24.26
N ASN A 116 3.65 17.23 -22.96
CA ASN A 116 4.75 17.94 -22.30
C ASN A 116 6.00 17.07 -22.07
N GLU A 117 6.23 16.05 -22.90
CA GLU A 117 7.33 15.07 -22.77
C GLU A 117 7.30 14.26 -21.46
N GLY A 118 6.18 14.30 -20.74
CA GLY A 118 5.90 13.47 -19.57
C GLY A 118 5.41 12.07 -19.98
N VAL A 119 5.42 11.15 -19.02
CA VAL A 119 4.79 9.85 -19.14
C VAL A 119 3.75 9.74 -18.02
N VAL A 120 2.51 9.49 -18.41
CA VAL A 120 1.39 9.24 -17.49
C VAL A 120 1.09 7.76 -17.48
N CYS A 121 1.19 7.15 -16.31
CA CYS A 121 0.93 5.73 -16.12
C CYS A 121 -0.30 5.51 -15.23
N GLY A 122 -1.21 4.66 -15.70
CA GLY A 122 -2.32 4.11 -14.93
C GLY A 122 -2.20 2.59 -14.78
N THR A 123 -2.93 1.99 -13.86
CA THR A 123 -2.97 0.52 -13.73
C THR A 123 -3.68 -0.12 -14.93
N ARG A 124 -3.09 -1.14 -15.54
CA ARG A 124 -3.78 -2.07 -16.44
C ARG A 124 -4.57 -3.08 -15.61
N GLY A 125 -5.90 -3.01 -15.71
CA GLY A 125 -6.79 -3.94 -15.01
C GLY A 125 -6.92 -3.67 -13.51
N ASN A 126 -7.28 -4.72 -12.77
CA ASN A 126 -7.53 -4.63 -11.33
C ASN A 126 -6.21 -4.73 -10.55
N ALA A 127 -5.98 -3.75 -9.69
CA ALA A 127 -4.84 -3.69 -8.79
C ALA A 127 -5.23 -4.23 -7.42
N THR A 128 -4.59 -5.30 -6.96
CA THR A 128 -4.84 -5.93 -5.65
C THR A 128 -3.55 -6.15 -4.89
N ALA A 129 -3.54 -5.83 -3.61
CA ALA A 129 -2.46 -6.16 -2.69
C ALA A 129 -2.93 -7.25 -1.73
N SER A 130 -2.02 -8.14 -1.33
CA SER A 130 -2.31 -9.24 -0.39
C SER A 130 -1.39 -9.13 0.82
N ILE A 131 -1.79 -9.69 1.95
CA ILE A 131 -0.94 -9.76 3.14
C ILE A 131 0.40 -10.44 2.79
N SER A 132 1.49 -9.77 3.10
CA SER A 132 2.87 -10.21 2.83
C SER A 132 3.69 -10.43 4.09
N GLY A 133 3.22 -9.96 5.25
CA GLY A 133 3.83 -10.24 6.54
C GLY A 133 3.10 -9.59 7.72
N GLU A 134 3.55 -9.94 8.91
CA GLU A 134 3.03 -9.41 10.17
C GLU A 134 4.17 -9.16 11.17
N HIS A 135 4.00 -8.16 12.02
CA HIS A 135 4.90 -7.87 13.13
C HIS A 135 4.11 -7.58 14.40
N TYR A 136 4.34 -8.38 15.44
CA TYR A 136 3.73 -8.16 16.75
C TYR A 136 4.29 -6.91 17.43
N LEU A 137 3.38 -6.06 17.91
CA LEU A 137 3.68 -4.85 18.66
C LEU A 137 3.19 -5.01 20.10
N PRO A 138 4.10 -5.07 21.09
CA PRO A 138 3.69 -5.20 22.48
C PRO A 138 2.85 -3.98 22.91
N PRO A 139 1.74 -4.18 23.65
CA PRO A 139 0.88 -3.08 24.06
C PRO A 139 1.64 -2.07 24.92
N ILE A 140 1.42 -0.77 24.66
CA ILE A 140 2.18 0.35 25.28
C ILE A 140 1.90 0.50 26.79
N ARG A 141 0.89 -0.16 27.35
CA ARG A 141 0.63 -0.28 28.81
C ARG A 141 -0.35 -1.43 29.05
N ASN A 142 -0.28 -2.00 30.26
CA ASN A 142 -1.12 -3.10 30.75
C ASN A 142 -2.53 -3.09 30.16
N PRO A 143 -3.04 -4.24 29.69
CA PRO A 143 -4.42 -4.33 29.25
C PRO A 143 -5.35 -3.84 30.36
N PRO A 144 -6.43 -3.10 30.02
CA PRO A 144 -7.41 -2.70 31.02
C PRO A 144 -7.91 -3.96 31.74
N PRO A 145 -8.09 -3.91 33.07
CA PRO A 145 -8.49 -5.09 33.84
C PRO A 145 -9.79 -5.67 33.24
N PRO A 146 -9.95 -7.01 33.21
CA PRO A 146 -11.17 -7.65 32.72
C PRO A 146 -12.38 -7.02 33.39
N GLN A 147 -13.46 -6.80 32.61
CA GLN A 147 -14.69 -6.31 33.23
C GLN A 147 -15.14 -7.30 34.31
N PRO A 148 -15.50 -6.84 35.52
CA PRO A 148 -15.99 -7.73 36.55
C PRO A 148 -17.25 -8.41 36.02
N HIS A 149 -17.21 -9.73 35.92
CA HIS A 149 -18.39 -10.53 35.69
C HIS A 149 -19.37 -10.22 36.82
N TRP A 150 -20.46 -9.52 36.50
CA TRP A 150 -21.60 -9.46 37.40
C TRP A 150 -22.14 -10.87 37.55
N THR A 151 -22.21 -11.33 38.80
CA THR A 151 -22.72 -12.63 39.26
C THR A 151 -24.05 -13.01 38.65
#